data_AF-A0A943U0B3-F1
#
_entry.id   AF-A0A943U0B3-F1
#
_cell.length_a   1.000
_cell.length_b   1.000
_cell.length_c   1.000
_cell.angle_alpha   90.00
_cell.angle_beta   90.00
_cell.angle_gamma   90.00
#
_symmetry.space_group_name_H-M   'P 1'
#
loop_
_entity.id
_entity.type
_entity.pdbx_description
1 polymer ?
#
loop_
_entity_poly.entity_id
_entity_poly.type
_entity_poly.pdbx_seq_one_letter_code
_entity_poly.pdbx_strand_id
1 'polypeptide(L)'
;NSGKAVNYWWGMRSGTVGLKLTDDLPDGVRSLANILCEGIIDGTFTVFHRKYRSQDGSVESDGNRWLSPEDVLHMDWLCDCVDGSIPSYDQLLPMARSIVRLQGVYRDALPPEKEEVKL
;
A
#
# COMPACT_ATOMS: atom_id res chain seq x y z
N ASN A 1 19.67 8.45 26.48
CA ASN A 1 19.16 8.34 25.10
C ASN A 1 17.74 7.77 25.16
N SER A 2 16.80 8.57 25.66
CA SER A 2 15.46 8.14 26.07
C SER A 2 14.41 8.81 25.19
N GLY A 3 13.70 8.03 24.36
CA GLY A 3 12.44 8.46 23.74
C GLY A 3 12.49 8.97 22.30
N LYS A 4 13.39 8.47 21.43
CA LYS A 4 13.17 8.64 19.98
C LYS A 4 12.08 7.67 19.54
N ALA A 5 11.03 8.17 18.90
CA ALA A 5 10.06 7.34 18.19
C ALA A 5 10.80 6.51 17.13
N VAL A 6 10.59 5.21 17.13
CA VAL A 6 11.16 4.27 16.16
C VAL A 6 10.02 3.83 15.25
N ASN A 7 10.17 4.04 13.94
CA ASN A 7 9.25 3.52 12.94
C ASN A 7 9.68 2.11 12.55
N TYR A 8 8.73 1.16 12.60
CA TYR A 8 8.96 -0.24 12.28
C TYR A 8 8.27 -0.61 10.98
N TRP A 9 9.00 -1.27 10.08
CA TRP A 9 8.46 -1.89 8.86
C TRP A 9 8.62 -3.40 8.96
N TRP A 10 7.58 -4.07 9.44
CA TRP A 10 7.58 -5.51 9.70
C TRP A 10 6.81 -6.26 8.61
N GLY A 11 7.20 -7.51 8.37
CA GLY A 11 6.68 -8.31 7.26
C GLY A 11 6.75 -9.79 7.55
N MET A 12 6.87 -10.61 6.50
CA MET A 12 6.90 -12.07 6.64
C MET A 12 8.16 -12.57 7.38
N ARG A 13 9.32 -11.96 7.13
CA ARG A 13 10.58 -12.31 7.82
C ARG A 13 10.52 -12.12 9.35
N SER A 14 9.75 -11.14 9.83
CA SER A 14 9.56 -10.92 11.27
C SER A 14 8.47 -11.79 11.89
N GLY A 15 7.76 -12.58 11.08
CA GLY A 15 6.59 -13.36 11.52
C GLY A 15 5.33 -12.53 11.76
N THR A 16 5.34 -11.23 11.46
CA THR A 16 4.19 -10.34 11.67
C THR A 16 3.09 -10.56 10.63
N VAL A 17 3.47 -10.96 9.42
CA VAL A 17 2.57 -11.30 8.31
C VAL A 17 2.76 -12.76 7.94
N GLY A 18 1.67 -13.48 7.69
CA GLY A 18 1.71 -14.89 7.28
C GLY A 18 0.64 -15.19 6.23
N LEU A 19 0.77 -16.34 5.58
CA LEU A 19 -0.18 -16.83 4.59
C LEU A 19 -1.01 -17.97 5.18
N LYS A 20 -2.35 -17.86 5.09
CA LYS A 20 -3.27 -18.94 5.43
C LYS A 20 -3.89 -19.50 4.15
N LEU A 21 -3.68 -20.80 3.91
CA LEU A 21 -4.23 -21.52 2.77
C LEU A 21 -5.46 -22.31 3.21
N THR A 22 -6.48 -22.38 2.34
CA THR A 22 -7.66 -23.23 2.57
C THR A 22 -7.33 -24.71 2.36
N ASP A 23 -8.13 -25.60 2.93
CA ASP A 23 -7.87 -27.05 2.86
C ASP A 23 -8.17 -27.66 1.49
N ASP A 24 -9.07 -27.04 0.73
CA ASP A 24 -9.51 -27.46 -0.62
C ASP A 24 -8.55 -27.05 -1.75
N LEU A 25 -7.47 -26.35 -1.43
CA LEU A 25 -6.49 -25.90 -2.42
C LEU A 25 -5.71 -27.10 -3.00
N PRO A 26 -5.62 -27.24 -4.34
CA PRO A 26 -4.84 -28.30 -4.96
C PRO A 26 -3.37 -28.30 -4.51
N ASP A 27 -2.79 -29.48 -4.32
CA ASP A 27 -1.45 -29.64 -3.75
C ASP A 27 -0.37 -28.84 -4.49
N GLY A 28 -0.41 -28.85 -5.83
CA GLY A 28 0.57 -28.10 -6.63
C GLY A 28 0.51 -26.58 -6.38
N VAL A 29 -0.69 -26.03 -6.18
CA VAL A 29 -0.87 -24.60 -5.88
C VAL A 29 -0.40 -24.29 -4.46
N ARG A 30 -0.68 -25.19 -3.51
CA ARG A 30 -0.17 -25.09 -2.13
C ARG A 30 1.35 -25.08 -2.11
N SER A 31 2.00 -26.02 -2.80
CA SER A 31 3.45 -26.07 -2.91
C SER A 31 4.03 -24.79 -3.50
N LEU A 32 3.45 -24.28 -4.59
CA LEU A 32 3.90 -23.04 -5.21
C LEU A 32 3.75 -21.84 -4.25
N ALA A 33 2.61 -21.71 -3.56
CA ALA A 33 2.38 -20.64 -2.60
C ALA A 33 3.43 -20.66 -1.48
N ASN A 34 3.74 -21.83 -0.94
CA ASN A 34 4.77 -21.99 0.09
C ASN A 34 6.16 -21.61 -0.43
N ILE A 35 6.53 -22.04 -1.63
CA ILE A 35 7.82 -21.68 -2.25
C ILE A 35 7.94 -20.16 -2.42
N LEU A 36 6.87 -19.49 -2.88
CA LEU A 36 6.86 -18.03 -3.03
C LEU A 36 6.96 -17.33 -1.66
N CYS A 37 6.26 -17.81 -0.64
CA CYS A 37 6.35 -17.28 0.72
C CYS A 37 7.77 -17.38 1.28
N GLU A 38 8.40 -18.57 1.21
CA GLU A 38 9.79 -18.76 1.63
C GLU A 38 10.74 -17.85 0.85
N GLY A 39 10.57 -17.74 -0.47
CA GLY A 39 11.37 -16.84 -1.28
C GLY A 39 11.21 -15.36 -0.91
N ILE A 40 10.04 -14.92 -0.45
CA ILE A 40 9.85 -13.55 0.09
C ILE A 40 10.51 -13.40 1.47
N ILE A 41 10.35 -14.39 2.35
CA ILE A 41 10.96 -14.42 3.69
C ILE A 41 12.48 -14.33 3.57
N ASP A 42 13.08 -15.13 2.68
CA ASP A 42 14.52 -15.20 2.44
C ASP A 42 15.04 -14.01 1.64
N GLY A 43 14.16 -13.27 0.96
CA GLY A 43 14.49 -12.11 0.13
C GLY A 43 14.93 -12.47 -1.29
N THR A 44 14.78 -13.73 -1.70
CA THR A 44 14.93 -14.17 -3.10
C THR A 44 13.92 -13.48 -4.02
N PHE A 45 12.70 -13.26 -3.51
CA PHE A 45 11.66 -12.47 -4.17
C PHE A 45 11.40 -11.20 -3.40
N THR A 46 11.26 -10.11 -4.13
CA THR A 46 10.89 -8.81 -3.61
C THR A 46 9.69 -8.32 -4.38
N VAL A 47 8.67 -7.84 -3.65
CA VAL A 47 7.42 -7.38 -4.27
C VAL A 47 7.74 -6.15 -5.12
N PHE A 48 8.27 -5.10 -4.52
CA PHE A 48 8.46 -3.78 -5.12
C PHE A 48 9.79 -3.56 -5.86
N HIS A 49 10.28 -4.60 -6.54
CA HIS A 49 11.52 -4.55 -7.34
C HIS A 49 11.26 -5.11 -8.75
N ARG A 50 10.34 -4.46 -9.45
CA ARG A 50 9.91 -4.80 -10.80
C ARG A 50 9.55 -3.53 -11.55
N LYS A 51 9.38 -3.67 -12.87
CA LYS A 51 8.81 -2.62 -13.68
C LYS A 51 7.33 -2.44 -13.34
N TYR A 52 6.94 -1.22 -13.00
CA TYR A 52 5.56 -0.82 -12.75
C TYR A 52 5.15 0.31 -13.68
N ARG A 53 3.92 0.22 -14.17
CA ARG A 53 3.28 1.27 -14.95
C ARG A 53 1.95 1.59 -14.28
N SER A 54 1.70 2.87 -14.03
CA SER A 54 0.45 3.38 -13.48
C SER A 54 -0.66 3.43 -14.56
N GLN A 55 -1.89 3.61 -14.10
CA GLN A 55 -3.07 3.73 -14.99
C GLN A 55 -3.01 4.92 -15.96
N ASP A 56 -2.23 5.98 -15.66
CA ASP A 56 -2.02 7.13 -16.54
C ASP A 56 -0.88 6.92 -17.57
N GLY A 57 -0.20 5.77 -17.51
CA GLY A 57 0.92 5.43 -18.39
C GLY A 57 2.30 5.81 -17.88
N SER A 58 2.42 6.48 -16.73
CA SER A 58 3.70 6.79 -16.09
C SER A 58 4.45 5.52 -15.67
N VAL A 59 5.79 5.54 -15.77
CA VAL A 59 6.64 4.43 -15.34
C VAL A 59 7.13 4.72 -13.93
N GLU A 60 6.47 4.11 -12.95
CA GLU A 60 6.72 4.31 -11.52
C GLU A 60 8.02 3.62 -11.05
N SER A 61 8.31 2.48 -11.67
CA SER A 61 9.60 1.81 -11.55
C SER A 61 9.95 1.16 -12.88
N ASP A 62 11.21 1.25 -13.28
CA ASP A 62 11.75 0.55 -14.45
C ASP A 62 12.31 -0.84 -14.08
N GLY A 63 12.33 -1.19 -12.80
CA GLY A 63 12.92 -2.41 -12.27
C GLY A 63 14.44 -2.37 -12.07
N ASN A 64 15.10 -1.25 -12.38
CA ASN A 64 16.54 -1.07 -12.13
C ASN A 64 16.80 -0.58 -10.70
N ARG A 65 15.82 0.09 -10.09
CA ARG A 65 15.87 0.53 -8.69
C ARG A 65 14.78 -0.13 -7.87
N TRP A 66 15.05 -0.26 -6.58
CA TRP A 66 14.05 -0.66 -5.60
C TRP A 66 13.16 0.54 -5.32
N LEU A 67 11.85 0.32 -5.18
CA LEU A 67 11.03 1.32 -4.51
C LEU A 67 11.46 1.34 -3.05
N SER A 68 11.83 2.51 -2.56
CA SER A 68 12.21 2.68 -1.16
C SER A 68 10.99 2.45 -0.26
N PRO A 69 11.15 2.13 1.03
CA PRO A 69 10.02 2.08 1.95
C PRO A 69 9.23 3.39 1.98
N GLU A 70 9.89 4.53 1.75
CA GLU A 70 9.24 5.85 1.65
C GLU A 70 8.41 5.97 0.36
N ASP A 71 8.91 5.48 -0.78
CA ASP A 71 8.17 5.45 -2.04
C ASP A 71 6.91 4.59 -1.90
N VAL A 72 7.04 3.41 -1.25
CA VAL A 72 5.91 2.49 -1.03
C VAL A 72 4.90 3.08 -0.04
N LEU A 73 5.36 3.79 0.99
CA LEU A 73 4.49 4.44 1.97
C LEU A 73 3.64 5.55 1.34
N HIS A 74 4.19 6.29 0.39
CA HIS A 74 3.53 7.40 -0.30
C HIS A 74 2.89 6.98 -1.63
N MET A 75 2.74 5.68 -1.88
CA MET A 75 2.19 5.18 -3.14
C MET A 75 0.73 5.64 -3.29
N ASP A 76 0.48 6.49 -4.28
CA ASP A 76 -0.81 7.13 -4.54
C ASP A 76 -1.26 6.89 -5.99
N TRP A 77 -0.95 5.70 -6.51
CA TRP A 77 -1.26 5.27 -7.86
C TRP A 77 -1.59 3.78 -7.86
N LEU A 78 -2.30 3.34 -8.90
CA LEU A 78 -2.61 1.94 -9.14
C LEU A 78 -1.91 1.48 -10.41
N CYS A 79 -1.51 0.21 -10.45
CA CYS A 79 -0.98 -0.40 -11.68
C CYS A 79 -2.04 -0.35 -12.79
N ASP A 80 -1.60 -0.23 -14.03
CA ASP A 80 -2.46 -0.18 -15.22
C ASP A 80 -3.40 -1.39 -15.39
N CYS A 81 -3.05 -2.54 -14.81
CA CYS A 81 -3.87 -3.75 -14.82
C CYS A 81 -4.92 -3.83 -13.70
N VAL A 82 -4.99 -2.82 -12.82
CA VAL A 82 -6.02 -2.75 -11.77
C VAL A 82 -7.29 -2.14 -12.35
N ASP A 83 -8.42 -2.82 -12.15
CA ASP A 83 -9.74 -2.27 -12.43
C ASP A 83 -10.23 -1.44 -11.23
N GLY A 84 -10.81 -0.28 -11.52
CA GLY A 84 -11.19 0.74 -10.54
C GLY A 84 -10.18 1.89 -10.43
N SER A 85 -10.41 2.80 -9.48
CA SER A 85 -9.57 3.98 -9.25
C SER A 85 -9.49 4.31 -7.76
N ILE A 86 -8.45 5.05 -7.36
CA ILE A 86 -8.42 5.67 -6.03
C ILE A 86 -9.60 6.65 -5.95
N PRO A 87 -10.44 6.58 -4.90
CA PRO A 87 -11.61 7.42 -4.81
C PRO A 87 -11.23 8.88 -4.60
N SER A 88 -11.88 9.78 -5.35
CA SER A 88 -11.80 11.21 -5.08
C SER A 88 -12.52 11.54 -3.76
N TYR A 89 -12.25 12.72 -3.21
CA TYR A 89 -12.84 13.14 -1.93
C TYR A 89 -14.38 13.05 -1.90
N ASP A 90 -15.04 13.40 -3.01
CA ASP A 90 -16.51 13.35 -3.11
C ASP A 90 -17.05 11.91 -3.19
N GLN A 91 -16.23 10.96 -3.65
CA GLN A 91 -16.56 9.54 -3.70
C GLN A 91 -16.34 8.83 -2.36
N LEU A 92 -15.68 9.49 -1.39
CA LEU A 92 -15.53 8.94 -0.05
C LEU A 92 -16.87 8.88 0.69
N LEU A 93 -17.04 7.81 1.47
CA LEU A 93 -18.13 7.70 2.44
C LEU A 93 -18.10 8.90 3.40
N PRO A 94 -19.26 9.47 3.80
CA PRO A 94 -19.32 10.65 4.68
C PRO A 94 -18.48 10.51 5.96
N MET A 95 -18.46 9.31 6.56
CA MET A 95 -17.70 9.01 7.77
C MET A 95 -16.18 9.03 7.59
N ALA A 96 -15.68 8.80 6.37
CA ALA A 96 -14.24 8.78 6.08
C ALA A 96 -13.67 10.16 5.77
N ARG A 97 -14.52 11.12 5.37
CA ARG A 97 -14.12 12.46 4.92
C ARG A 97 -13.41 13.28 6.00
N SER A 98 -13.82 13.14 7.27
CA SER A 98 -13.19 13.82 8.40
C SER A 98 -11.79 13.28 8.69
N ILE A 99 -11.60 11.96 8.60
CA ILE A 99 -10.30 11.31 8.83
C ILE A 99 -9.31 11.70 7.74
N VAL A 100 -9.72 11.66 6.46
CA VAL A 100 -8.87 12.06 5.33
C VAL A 100 -8.40 13.50 5.46
N ARG A 101 -9.28 14.43 5.87
CA ARG A 101 -8.90 15.82 6.19
C ARG A 101 -7.87 15.90 7.31
N LEU A 102 -8.11 15.19 8.40
CA LEU A 102 -7.23 15.22 9.57
C LEU A 102 -5.84 14.66 9.28
N GLN A 103 -5.77 13.61 8.45
CA GLN A 103 -4.50 13.04 7.96
C GLN A 103 -3.78 13.95 6.94
N GLY A 104 -4.44 15.01 6.46
CA GLY A 104 -3.86 15.96 5.51
C GLY A 104 -3.67 15.41 4.10
N VAL A 105 -4.28 14.28 3.78
CA VAL A 105 -4.23 13.68 2.44
C VAL A 105 -4.97 14.62 1.47
N TYR A 106 -4.31 15.02 0.39
CA TYR A 106 -4.81 15.98 -0.60
C TYR A 106 -5.20 17.35 -0.06
N ARG A 107 -4.64 17.79 1.07
CA ARG A 107 -5.03 19.04 1.77
C ARG A 107 -5.31 20.22 0.82
N ASP A 108 -4.43 20.42 -0.17
CA ASP A 108 -4.51 21.56 -1.10
C ASP A 108 -5.64 21.44 -2.15
N ALA A 109 -6.14 20.24 -2.39
CA ALA A 109 -7.23 19.95 -3.32
C ALA A 109 -8.60 19.84 -2.63
N LEU A 110 -8.65 19.87 -1.28
CA LEU A 110 -9.91 19.74 -0.53
C LEU A 110 -10.63 21.09 -0.43
N PRO A 111 -11.97 21.12 -0.58
CA PRO A 111 -12.74 22.35 -0.40
C PRO A 111 -12.59 22.87 1.04
N PRO A 112 -12.59 24.19 1.28
CA PRO A 112 -12.54 24.73 2.64
C PRO A 112 -13.80 24.35 3.42
N GLU A 113 -13.64 23.97 4.68
CA GLU A 113 -14.77 23.74 5.58
C GLU A 113 -15.15 25.10 6.19
N LYS A 114 -16.40 25.56 5.96
CA LYS A 114 -16.89 26.76 6.63
C LYS A 114 -17.15 26.38 8.08
N GLU A 115 -16.42 26.98 9.02
CA GLU A 115 -16.79 26.91 10.43
C GLU A 115 -18.21 27.49 10.56
N GLU A 116 -19.18 26.64 10.83
CA GLU A 116 -20.46 27.09 11.37
C GLU A 116 -20.17 27.61 12.78
N VAL A 117 -19.95 28.92 12.88
CA VAL A 117 -19.94 29.63 14.15
C VAL A 117 -21.30 29.40 14.78
N LYS A 118 -21.37 28.46 15.73
CA LYS A 118 -22.52 28.33 16.62
C LYS A 118 -22.55 29.59 17.49
N LEU A 119 -23.39 30.54 17.07
CA LEU A 119 -23.82 31.69 17.87
C LEU A 119 -24.62 31.22 19.09
#